data_AF-X0WRC8-F1
#
_entry.id   AF-X0WRC8-F1
#
_cell.length_a   1.000
_cell.length_b   1.000
_cell.length_c   1.000
_cell.angle_alpha   90.00
_cell.angle_beta   90.00
_cell.angle_gamma   90.00
#
_symmetry.space_group_name_H-M   'P 1'
#
loop_
_entity.id
_entity.type
_entity.pdbx_description
1 polymer ?
#
loop_
_entity_poly.entity_id
_entity_poly.type
_entity_poly.pdbx_seq_one_letter_code
_entity_poly.pdbx_strand_id
1 'polypeptide(L)'
;HFPYVFTGTEAFPDDLVKKAAKAQWYAKNEGLVYGKVLIACPLNWRSEDRAGVKILEAAVNCRFFPLYEVEKGITKLTYDPDRARHHVDVRDWLSPMGKARHLLEPQYAPQLEALEAEIERRWQRLKAMHEHPQL
;
A
#
# COMPACT_ATOMS: atom_id res chain seq x y z
N HIS A 1 6.42 2.21 22.13
CA HIS A 1 5.16 2.31 21.36
C HIS A 1 5.21 3.61 20.55
N PHE A 2 4.92 3.58 19.25
CA PHE A 2 4.88 4.79 18.41
C PHE A 2 3.49 5.45 18.55
N PRO A 3 3.38 6.76 18.80
CA PRO A 3 2.08 7.45 18.87
C PRO A 3 1.30 7.41 17.56
N TYR A 4 1.99 7.46 16.42
CA TYR A 4 1.38 7.45 15.10
C TYR A 4 2.25 6.74 14.07
N VAL A 5 1.63 5.89 13.28
CA VAL A 5 2.24 5.18 12.13
C VAL A 5 1.32 5.32 10.93
N PHE A 6 1.87 5.48 9.73
CA PHE A 6 1.05 5.51 8.52
C PHE A 6 1.74 4.91 7.30
N THR A 7 0.94 4.48 6.33
CA THR A 7 1.37 4.20 4.96
C THR A 7 0.83 5.27 4.00
N GLY A 8 1.56 5.54 2.91
CA GLY A 8 1.14 6.53 1.90
C GLY A 8 1.81 6.31 0.54
N THR A 9 1.29 6.94 -0.50
CA THR A 9 1.91 6.98 -1.84
C THR A 9 1.50 8.26 -2.56
N GLU A 10 2.35 8.74 -3.47
CA GLU A 10 2.06 9.92 -4.29
C GLU A 10 0.86 9.75 -5.24
N ALA A 11 0.42 8.52 -5.51
CA ALA A 11 -0.81 8.28 -6.28
C ALA A 11 -2.09 8.68 -5.53
N PHE A 12 -2.03 8.85 -4.20
CA PHE A 12 -3.15 9.30 -3.36
C PHE A 12 -2.73 10.57 -2.58
N PRO A 13 -2.56 11.72 -3.27
CA PRO A 13 -1.94 12.91 -2.68
C PRO A 13 -2.75 13.49 -1.52
N ASP A 14 -4.08 13.50 -1.60
CA ASP A 14 -4.94 14.01 -0.53
C ASP A 14 -4.82 13.20 0.76
N ASP A 15 -4.73 11.87 0.64
CA ASP A 15 -4.50 10.97 1.77
C ASP A 15 -3.12 11.19 2.38
N LEU A 16 -2.09 11.25 1.53
CA LEU A 16 -0.70 11.45 1.95
C LEU A 16 -0.51 12.79 2.67
N VAL A 17 -1.07 13.89 2.15
CA VAL A 17 -0.96 15.23 2.74
C VAL A 17 -1.68 15.29 4.09
N LYS A 18 -2.90 14.72 4.20
CA LYS A 18 -3.63 14.65 5.48
C LYS A 18 -2.85 13.89 6.54
N LYS A 19 -2.29 12.73 6.17
CA LYS A 19 -1.45 11.92 7.07
C LYS A 19 -0.15 12.63 7.45
N ALA A 20 0.47 13.37 6.53
CA ALA A 20 1.68 14.14 6.79
C ALA A 20 1.44 15.30 7.77
N ALA A 21 0.31 16.02 7.63
CA ALA A 21 -0.08 17.07 8.59
C ALA A 21 -0.31 16.49 9.99
N LYS A 22 -1.02 15.36 10.08
CA LYS A 22 -1.22 14.63 11.34
C LYS A 22 0.09 14.13 11.94
N ALA A 23 0.96 13.54 11.12
CA ALA A 23 2.30 13.10 11.51
C ALA A 23 3.14 14.26 12.08
N GLN A 24 3.11 15.43 11.46
CA GLN A 24 3.83 16.61 11.95
C GLN A 24 3.33 17.03 13.34
N TRP A 25 2.01 17.00 13.56
CA TRP A 25 1.45 17.31 14.88
C TRP A 25 1.94 16.31 15.94
N TYR A 26 1.86 15.00 15.66
CA TYR A 26 2.35 13.97 16.58
C TYR A 26 3.84 14.08 16.87
N ALA A 27 4.66 14.32 15.83
CA ALA A 27 6.10 14.51 15.97
C ALA A 27 6.46 15.68 16.89
N LYS A 28 5.65 16.75 16.88
CA LYS A 28 5.86 17.94 17.72
C LYS A 28 5.36 17.78 19.14
N ASN A 29 4.29 17.00 19.36
CA ASN A 29 3.55 17.01 20.63
C ASN A 29 3.66 15.71 21.43
N GLU A 30 3.84 14.55 20.78
CA GLU A 30 3.74 13.24 21.46
C GLU A 30 4.94 12.32 21.22
N GLY A 31 5.77 12.59 20.21
CA GLY A 31 7.03 11.88 19.99
C GLY A 31 7.16 11.28 18.59
N LEU A 32 8.04 10.29 18.45
CA LEU A 32 8.46 9.76 17.15
C LEU A 32 7.28 9.20 16.32
N VAL A 33 7.23 9.57 15.04
CA VAL A 33 6.27 9.05 14.06
C VAL A 33 7.01 8.21 13.02
N TYR A 34 6.38 7.13 12.55
CA TYR A 34 6.89 6.33 11.43
C TYR A 34 5.95 6.41 10.23
N GLY A 35 6.50 6.77 9.07
CA GLY A 35 5.76 6.79 7.80
C GLY A 35 6.43 5.87 6.79
N LYS A 36 5.68 4.95 6.21
CA LYS A 36 6.14 4.11 5.09
C LYS A 36 5.49 4.62 3.79
N VAL A 37 6.29 5.20 2.90
CA VAL A 37 5.80 5.75 1.63
C VAL A 37 6.29 4.90 0.47
N LEU A 38 5.39 4.50 -0.42
CA LEU A 38 5.73 3.84 -1.69
C LEU A 38 5.82 4.89 -2.79
N ILE A 39 6.99 4.98 -3.43
CA ILE A 39 7.33 5.96 -4.47
C ILE A 39 7.75 5.25 -5.76
N ALA A 40 7.35 5.79 -6.90
CA ALA A 40 7.73 5.26 -8.20
C ALA A 40 9.21 5.48 -8.50
N CYS A 41 9.88 4.43 -8.98
CA CYS A 41 11.27 4.52 -9.45
C CYS A 41 11.39 3.82 -10.81
N PRO A 42 11.14 4.53 -11.92
CA PRO A 42 11.15 3.96 -13.27
C PRO A 42 12.44 3.23 -13.61
N LEU A 43 13.59 3.78 -13.16
CA LEU A 43 14.91 3.18 -13.35
C LEU A 43 15.03 1.78 -12.72
N ASN A 44 14.62 1.64 -11.46
CA ASN A 44 14.69 0.35 -10.76
C ASN A 44 13.63 -0.63 -11.26
N TRP A 45 12.43 -0.14 -11.59
CA TRP A 45 11.32 -0.99 -12.02
C TRP A 45 11.37 -1.34 -13.50
N ARG A 46 12.20 -0.65 -14.28
CA ARG A 46 12.27 -0.75 -15.75
C ARG A 46 10.88 -0.53 -16.37
N SER A 47 10.21 0.53 -15.93
CA SER A 47 8.89 0.95 -16.41
C SER A 47 9.00 2.25 -17.22
N GLU A 48 7.98 2.58 -18.01
CA GLU A 48 7.88 3.91 -18.62
C GLU A 48 7.79 4.99 -17.53
N ASP A 49 8.48 6.12 -17.72
CA ASP A 49 8.51 7.22 -16.74
C ASP A 49 7.10 7.74 -16.41
N ARG A 50 6.24 7.87 -17.43
CA ARG A 50 4.85 8.32 -17.29
C ARG A 50 3.91 7.32 -16.60
N ALA A 51 4.34 6.07 -16.41
CA ALA A 51 3.51 5.02 -15.83
C ALA A 51 3.53 5.00 -14.29
N GLY A 52 4.43 5.76 -13.65
CA GLY A 52 4.66 5.70 -12.20
C GLY A 52 3.39 5.78 -11.35
N VAL A 53 2.55 6.80 -11.58
CA VAL A 53 1.30 7.00 -10.82
C VAL A 53 0.35 5.81 -10.98
N LYS A 54 0.19 5.29 -12.22
CA LYS A 54 -0.68 4.13 -12.48
C LYS A 54 -0.18 2.85 -11.82
N ILE A 55 1.14 2.64 -11.81
CA ILE A 55 1.75 1.48 -11.15
C ILE A 55 1.52 1.54 -9.65
N LEU A 56 1.65 2.72 -9.04
CA LEU A 56 1.40 2.92 -7.61
C LEU A 56 -0.06 2.78 -7.24
N GLU A 57 -0.96 3.34 -8.05
CA GLU A 57 -2.40 3.19 -7.89
C GLU A 57 -2.79 1.71 -7.96
N ALA A 58 -2.24 0.96 -8.94
CA ALA A 58 -2.43 -0.48 -9.05
C ALA A 58 -1.87 -1.24 -7.83
N ALA A 59 -0.74 -0.82 -7.26
CA ALA A 59 -0.17 -1.42 -6.05
C ALA A 59 -1.10 -1.29 -4.82
N VAL A 60 -1.81 -0.16 -4.72
CA VAL A 60 -2.82 0.07 -3.67
C VAL A 60 -4.08 -0.74 -3.98
N ASN A 61 -4.55 -0.70 -5.23
CA ASN A 61 -5.80 -1.34 -5.66
C ASN A 61 -5.76 -2.88 -5.67
N CYS A 62 -4.59 -3.48 -5.92
CA CYS A 62 -4.36 -4.91 -5.73
C CYS A 62 -4.05 -5.29 -4.27
N ARG A 63 -4.12 -4.32 -3.33
CA ARG A 63 -3.90 -4.48 -1.88
C ARG A 63 -2.46 -4.84 -1.49
N PHE A 64 -1.51 -4.84 -2.42
CA PHE A 64 -0.08 -5.06 -2.12
C PHE A 64 0.47 -3.99 -1.18
N PHE A 65 0.08 -2.73 -1.40
CA PHE A 65 0.46 -1.60 -0.58
C PHE A 65 -0.79 -0.89 -0.02
N PRO A 66 -1.40 -1.41 1.05
CA PRO A 66 -2.62 -0.83 1.60
C PRO A 66 -2.35 0.53 2.26
N LEU A 67 -3.32 1.43 2.18
CA LEU A 67 -3.28 2.76 2.80
C LEU A 67 -4.03 2.76 4.13
N TYR A 68 -3.29 2.95 5.21
CA TYR A 68 -3.82 2.95 6.56
C TYR A 68 -3.01 3.84 7.50
N GLU A 69 -3.57 4.08 8.67
CA GLU A 69 -2.92 4.71 9.81
C GLU A 69 -3.10 3.84 11.06
N VAL A 70 -2.15 3.93 11.98
CA VAL A 70 -2.25 3.38 13.34
C VAL A 70 -2.02 4.53 14.30
N GLU A 71 -3.06 4.90 15.03
CA GLU A 71 -3.06 6.02 15.96
C GLU A 71 -3.30 5.48 17.37
N LYS A 72 -2.30 5.64 18.24
CA LYS A 72 -2.35 5.13 19.63
C LYS A 72 -2.77 3.64 19.73
N GLY A 73 -2.28 2.83 18.79
CA GLY A 73 -2.57 1.39 18.70
C GLY A 73 -3.82 1.03 17.91
N ILE A 74 -4.67 2.01 17.55
CA ILE A 74 -5.91 1.76 16.80
C ILE A 74 -5.64 1.86 15.31
N THR A 75 -5.94 0.78 14.58
CA THR A 75 -5.74 0.70 13.14
C THR A 75 -6.94 1.25 12.38
N LYS A 76 -6.68 2.06 11.35
CA LYS A 76 -7.71 2.57 10.46
C LYS A 76 -7.27 2.51 9.00
N LEU A 77 -8.03 1.78 8.19
CA LEU A 77 -7.92 1.87 6.73
C LEU A 77 -8.37 3.26 6.28
N THR A 78 -7.54 3.93 5.48
CA THR A 78 -7.92 5.24 4.90
C THR A 78 -8.39 5.11 3.46
N TYR A 79 -8.13 3.98 2.82
CA TYR A 79 -8.66 3.61 1.53
C TYR A 79 -8.98 2.10 1.49
N ASP A 80 -10.14 1.77 0.91
CA ASP A 80 -10.59 0.39 0.70
C ASP A 80 -10.93 0.23 -0.80
N PRO A 81 -10.10 -0.50 -1.58
CA PRO A 81 -10.29 -0.66 -3.02
C PRO A 81 -11.58 -1.41 -3.37
N ASP A 82 -12.09 -2.25 -2.47
CA ASP A 82 -13.30 -3.04 -2.70
C ASP A 82 -14.54 -2.15 -2.58
N ARG A 83 -14.56 -1.28 -1.57
CA ARG A 83 -15.62 -0.27 -1.39
C ARG A 83 -15.59 0.77 -2.51
N ALA A 84 -14.40 1.14 -2.97
CA ALA A 84 -14.21 2.07 -4.09
C ALA A 84 -14.51 1.45 -5.46
N ARG A 85 -14.69 0.12 -5.55
CA ARG A 85 -14.82 -0.64 -6.82
C ARG A 85 -13.64 -0.45 -7.77
N HIS A 86 -12.45 -0.32 -7.21
CA HIS A 86 -11.20 -0.12 -7.96
C HIS A 86 -10.24 -1.31 -7.84
N HIS A 87 -10.66 -2.43 -7.25
CA HIS A 87 -9.80 -3.61 -7.12
C HIS A 87 -9.30 -4.09 -8.49
N VAL A 88 -8.00 -4.38 -8.56
CA VAL A 88 -7.32 -4.93 -9.74
C VAL A 88 -6.48 -6.14 -9.35
N ASP A 89 -6.15 -6.98 -10.33
CA ASP A 89 -5.34 -8.17 -10.10
C ASP A 89 -3.86 -7.79 -9.85
N VAL A 90 -3.16 -8.62 -9.07
CA VAL A 90 -1.70 -8.47 -8.84
C VAL A 90 -0.94 -8.53 -10.16
N ARG A 91 -1.43 -9.33 -11.12
CA ARG A 91 -0.89 -9.43 -12.48
C ARG A 91 -0.88 -8.09 -13.22
N ASP A 92 -1.95 -7.31 -13.10
CA ASP A 92 -2.08 -6.00 -13.75
C ASP A 92 -1.07 -5.00 -13.18
N TRP A 93 -0.78 -5.10 -11.89
CA TRP A 93 0.25 -4.30 -11.24
C TRP A 93 1.68 -4.72 -11.64
N LEU A 94 1.95 -6.02 -11.76
CA LEU A 94 3.29 -6.53 -12.11
C LEU A 94 3.66 -6.33 -13.60
N SER A 95 2.68 -6.46 -14.50
CA SER A 95 2.86 -6.39 -15.96
C SER A 95 3.67 -5.16 -16.47
N PRO A 96 3.38 -3.92 -16.03
CA PRO A 96 4.12 -2.74 -16.48
C PRO A 96 5.53 -2.60 -15.90
N MET A 97 5.94 -3.41 -14.91
CA MET A 97 7.26 -3.35 -14.29
C MET A 97 8.20 -4.39 -14.90
N GLY A 98 9.12 -3.98 -15.77
CA GLY A 98 10.08 -4.89 -16.40
C GLY A 98 10.90 -5.72 -15.39
N LYS A 99 11.17 -5.20 -14.19
CA LYS A 99 11.84 -5.94 -13.10
C LYS A 99 11.03 -7.14 -12.60
N ALA A 100 9.71 -7.07 -12.61
CA ALA A 100 8.82 -8.08 -12.02
C ALA A 100 8.00 -8.87 -13.05
N ARG A 101 7.98 -8.42 -14.31
CA ARG A 101 7.21 -9.03 -15.41
C ARG A 101 7.46 -10.52 -15.61
N HIS A 102 8.68 -11.00 -15.35
CA HIS A 102 9.04 -12.42 -15.45
C HIS A 102 8.21 -13.32 -14.52
N LEU A 103 7.70 -12.79 -13.39
CA LEU A 103 6.82 -13.54 -12.48
C LEU A 103 5.48 -13.93 -13.11
N LEU A 104 5.13 -13.35 -14.26
CA LEU A 104 3.90 -13.68 -15.00
C LEU A 104 4.08 -14.88 -15.93
N GLU A 105 5.30 -15.39 -16.12
CA GLU A 105 5.56 -16.54 -16.96
C GLU A 105 5.11 -17.85 -16.27
N PRO A 106 4.64 -18.87 -17.02
CA PRO A 106 4.06 -20.08 -16.43
C PRO A 106 4.96 -20.81 -15.43
N GLN A 107 6.28 -20.78 -15.61
CA GLN A 107 7.21 -21.44 -14.69
C GLN A 107 7.30 -20.76 -13.31
N TYR A 108 6.81 -19.53 -13.17
CA TYR A 108 6.75 -18.80 -11.91
C TYR A 108 5.34 -18.75 -11.29
N ALA A 109 4.39 -19.52 -11.83
CA ALA A 109 3.03 -19.58 -11.31
C ALA A 109 2.96 -19.85 -9.79
N PRO A 110 3.75 -20.80 -9.21
CA PRO A 110 3.73 -21.02 -7.76
C PRO A 110 4.15 -19.79 -6.93
N GLN A 111 5.10 -19.00 -7.43
CA GLN A 111 5.59 -17.79 -6.76
C GLN A 111 4.55 -16.67 -6.84
N LEU A 112 3.86 -16.54 -7.98
CA LEU A 112 2.78 -15.59 -8.15
C LEU A 112 1.59 -15.94 -7.25
N GLU A 113 1.19 -17.21 -7.19
CA GLU A 113 0.13 -17.68 -6.30
C GLU A 113 0.48 -17.44 -4.82
N ALA A 114 1.73 -17.71 -4.42
CA ALA A 114 2.20 -17.43 -3.07
C ALA A 114 2.18 -15.93 -2.74
N LEU A 115 2.52 -15.07 -3.70
CA LEU A 115 2.44 -13.61 -3.54
C LEU A 115 0.99 -13.15 -3.38
N GLU A 116 0.09 -13.62 -4.24
CA GLU A 116 -1.35 -13.30 -4.18
C GLU A 116 -1.95 -13.75 -2.85
N ALA A 117 -1.63 -14.97 -2.40
CA ALA A 117 -2.09 -15.50 -1.11
C ALA A 117 -1.58 -14.67 0.09
N GLU A 118 -0.31 -14.23 0.06
CA GLU A 118 0.24 -13.41 1.14
C GLU A 118 -0.35 -11.99 1.17
N ILE A 119 -0.61 -11.40 0.00
CA ILE A 119 -1.30 -10.11 -0.12
C ILE A 119 -2.69 -10.24 0.50
N GLU A 120 -3.44 -11.27 0.13
CA GLU A 120 -4.79 -11.48 0.63
C GLU A 120 -4.80 -11.74 2.15
N ARG A 121 -3.89 -12.59 2.65
CA ARG A 121 -3.75 -12.85 4.09
C ARG A 121 -3.48 -11.57 4.89
N ARG A 122 -2.60 -10.69 4.40
CA ARG A 122 -2.29 -9.41 5.04
C ARG A 122 -3.46 -8.44 4.97
N TRP A 123 -4.15 -8.40 3.83
CA TRP A 123 -5.33 -7.55 3.64
C TRP A 123 -6.45 -7.92 4.62
N GLN A 124 -6.79 -9.21 4.73
CA GLN A 124 -7.83 -9.68 5.64
C GLN A 124 -7.50 -9.38 7.10
N ARG A 125 -6.23 -9.57 7.50
CA ARG A 125 -5.78 -9.16 8.84
C ARG A 125 -5.97 -7.67 9.07
N LEU A 126 -5.56 -6.84 8.11
CA LEU A 126 -5.65 -5.39 8.23
C LEU A 126 -7.10 -4.90 8.30
N LYS A 127 -8.00 -5.51 7.52
CA LYS A 127 -9.45 -5.26 7.60
C LYS A 127 -10.01 -5.62 8.97
N ALA A 128 -9.66 -6.78 9.51
CA ALA A 128 -10.10 -7.17 10.85
C ALA A 128 -9.61 -6.19 11.93
N MET A 129 -8.35 -5.74 11.85
CA MET A 129 -7.81 -4.72 12.78
C MET A 129 -8.52 -3.36 12.63
N HIS A 130 -8.96 -3.01 11.42
CA HIS A 130 -9.73 -1.79 11.18
C HIS A 130 -11.17 -1.88 11.73
N GLU A 131 -11.82 -3.02 11.57
CA GLU A 131 -13.21 -3.26 11.99
C GLU A 131 -13.31 -3.50 13.50
N HIS A 132 -12.24 -3.98 14.13
CA HIS A 132 -12.18 -4.28 15.55
C HIS A 132 -11.02 -3.51 16.21
N PRO A 133 -11.25 -2.31 16.76
CA PRO A 133 -10.22 -1.47 17.39
C PRO A 133 -9.44 -2.08 18.56
N GLN A 134 -9.85 -3.26 19.03
CA GLN A 134 -9.25 -4.00 20.14
C GLN A 134 -8.26 -5.09 19.67
N LEU A 135 -8.18 -5.35 18.35
CA LEU A 135 -7.29 -6.34 17.72
C LEU A 135 -5.98 -5.74 17.20
#